data_AF-A0A966Z896-F1
#
_entry.id   AF-A0A966Z896-F1
#
_cell.length_a   1.000
_cell.length_b   1.000
_cell.length_c   1.000
_cell.angle_alpha   90.00
_cell.angle_beta   90.00
_cell.angle_gamma   90.00
#
_symmetry.space_group_name_H-M   'P 1'
#
loop_
_entity.id
_entity.type
_entity.pdbx_description
1 polymer ?
#
loop_
_entity_poly.entity_id
_entity_poly.type
_entity_poly.pdbx_seq_one_letter_code
_entity_poly.pdbx_strand_id
1 'polypeptide(L)'
;MKNAHVLSRSITDAGAVQFLVHVPDLYLGEYEYVVVSAVSVPHSGPETYLFPSDQDGDITDWGELPGSQRGTLDTGRVLLDAGLRVTRFDPNLLEILSDEEYA
;
A
#
# COMPACT_ATOMS: atom_id res chain seq x y z
N MET A 1 12.25 10.29 -0.10
CA MET A 1 10.81 9.95 -0.10
C MET A 1 10.38 9.93 -1.55
N LYS A 2 9.75 8.84 -2.00
CA LYS A 2 9.31 8.64 -3.39
C LYS A 2 7.84 8.97 -3.50
N ASN A 3 7.41 9.54 -4.62
CA ASN A 3 5.99 9.69 -4.91
C ASN A 3 5.43 8.34 -5.32
N ALA A 4 4.22 8.06 -4.88
CA ALA A 4 3.51 6.83 -5.18
C ALA A 4 2.02 7.11 -5.34
N HIS A 5 1.33 6.20 -6.04
CA HIS A 5 -0.05 6.37 -6.43
C HIS A 5 -0.86 5.17 -5.99
N VAL A 6 -1.88 5.38 -5.18
CA VAL A 6 -2.86 4.32 -4.89
C VAL A 6 -3.73 4.16 -6.13
N LEU A 7 -3.67 2.98 -6.75
CA LEU A 7 -4.43 2.65 -7.96
C LEU A 7 -5.79 2.02 -7.64
N SER A 8 -5.85 1.19 -6.60
CA SER A 8 -7.08 0.50 -6.22
C SER A 8 -7.10 0.14 -4.74
N ARG A 9 -8.31 -0.19 -4.26
CA ARG A 9 -8.55 -0.70 -2.92
C ARG A 9 -9.43 -1.94 -3.01
N SER A 10 -9.10 -2.97 -2.27
CA SER A 10 -9.90 -4.19 -2.15
C SER A 10 -9.98 -4.65 -0.69
N ILE A 11 -10.88 -5.59 -0.43
CA ILE A 11 -10.98 -6.30 0.85
C ILE A 11 -11.00 -7.79 0.52
N THR A 12 -10.14 -8.58 1.17
CA THR A 12 -10.09 -10.03 0.97
C THR A 12 -11.12 -10.76 1.82
N ASP A 13 -11.38 -12.04 1.51
CA ASP A 13 -12.24 -12.90 2.33
C ASP A 13 -11.74 -13.05 3.78
N ALA A 14 -10.42 -12.91 3.98
CA ALA A 14 -9.79 -12.92 5.29
C ALA A 14 -9.97 -11.58 6.06
N GLY A 15 -10.64 -10.59 5.46
CA GLY A 15 -10.86 -9.27 6.04
C GLY A 15 -9.67 -8.32 5.94
N ALA A 16 -8.64 -8.64 5.14
CA ALA A 16 -7.52 -7.74 4.91
C ALA A 16 -7.97 -6.58 4.01
N VAL A 17 -7.67 -5.35 4.40
CA VAL A 17 -7.81 -4.17 3.54
C VAL A 17 -6.52 -4.04 2.73
N GLN A 18 -6.65 -4.07 1.41
CA GLN A 18 -5.51 -4.01 0.50
C GLN A 18 -5.55 -2.76 -0.38
N PHE A 19 -4.36 -2.23 -0.66
CA PHE A 19 -4.14 -1.16 -1.62
C PHE A 19 -3.09 -1.58 -2.62
N LEU A 20 -3.38 -1.42 -3.91
CA LEU A 20 -2.37 -1.49 -4.96
C LEU A 20 -1.72 -0.11 -5.11
N VAL A 21 -0.40 -0.07 -4.99
CA VAL A 21 0.40 1.15 -5.05
C VAL A 21 1.37 1.07 -6.21
N HIS A 22 1.31 2.06 -7.11
CA HIS A 22 2.31 2.27 -8.16
C HIS A 22 3.40 3.22 -7.65
N VAL A 23 4.66 2.84 -7.87
CA VAL A 23 5.86 3.58 -7.46
C VAL A 23 6.71 3.83 -8.71
N PRO A 24 6.51 4.96 -9.43
CA PRO A 24 7.22 5.25 -10.68
C PRO A 24 8.75 5.22 -10.55
N ASP A 25 9.27 5.67 -9.40
CA ASP A 25 10.70 5.68 -9.12
C ASP A 25 11.24 4.34 -8.57
N LEU A 26 10.44 3.27 -8.63
CA LEU A 26 10.69 1.93 -8.08
C LEU A 26 10.92 1.92 -6.55
N TYR A 27 10.12 1.12 -5.84
CA TYR A 27 10.37 0.82 -4.45
C TYR A 27 11.62 -0.06 -4.30
N LEU A 28 12.53 0.35 -3.42
CA LEU A 28 13.87 -0.25 -3.26
C LEU A 28 14.72 -0.32 -4.54
N GLY A 29 14.34 0.41 -5.59
CA GLY A 29 15.02 0.37 -6.89
C GLY A 29 14.63 -0.83 -7.76
N GLU A 30 13.63 -1.62 -7.36
CA GLU A 30 13.26 -2.86 -8.04
C GLU A 30 11.75 -2.97 -8.32
N TYR A 31 10.89 -2.59 -7.37
CA TYR A 31 9.46 -2.89 -7.44
C TYR A 31 8.65 -1.68 -7.89
N GLU A 32 8.05 -1.77 -9.07
CA GLU A 32 7.16 -0.72 -9.59
C GLU A 32 5.76 -0.77 -8.98
N TYR A 33 5.28 -1.96 -8.61
CA TYR A 33 3.97 -2.16 -8.00
C TYR A 33 4.10 -2.89 -6.67
N VAL A 34 3.39 -2.38 -5.66
CA VAL A 34 3.41 -2.89 -4.29
C VAL A 34 1.98 -3.03 -3.81
N VAL A 35 1.62 -4.20 -3.29
CA VAL A 35 0.40 -4.38 -2.51
C VAL A 35 0.71 -4.10 -1.05
N VAL A 36 -0.07 -3.21 -0.45
CA VAL A 36 -0.08 -3.01 1.01
C VAL A 36 -1.32 -3.67 1.58
N SER A 37 -1.14 -4.55 2.55
CA SER A 37 -2.21 -5.38 3.11
C SER A 37 -2.27 -5.22 4.63
N ALA A 38 -3.28 -4.51 5.13
CA ALA A 38 -3.53 -4.33 6.55
C ALA A 38 -4.61 -5.31 7.03
N VAL A 39 -4.29 -6.10 8.06
CA VAL A 39 -5.18 -7.15 8.58
C VAL A 39 -4.97 -7.33 10.08
N SER A 40 -6.06 -7.62 10.80
CA SER A 40 -5.97 -8.07 12.19
C SER A 40 -5.92 -9.59 12.22
N VAL A 41 -4.73 -10.14 12.43
CA VAL A 41 -4.49 -11.58 12.42
C VAL A 41 -4.84 -12.17 13.80
N PRO A 42 -5.52 -13.33 13.87
CA PRO A 42 -5.75 -14.00 15.13
C PRO A 42 -4.44 -14.25 15.90
N HIS A 43 -4.42 -13.93 17.20
CA HIS A 43 -3.28 -14.11 18.11
C HIS A 43 -2.06 -13.19 17.93
N SER A 44 -1.78 -12.65 16.74
CA SER A 44 -0.70 -11.67 16.53
C SER A 44 -1.18 -10.21 16.52
N GLY A 45 -2.48 -9.98 16.32
CA GLY A 45 -3.08 -8.65 16.34
C GLY A 45 -2.97 -7.90 15.01
N PRO A 46 -3.00 -6.56 15.03
CA PRO A 46 -2.85 -5.74 13.83
C PRO A 46 -1.51 -5.92 13.14
N GLU A 47 -1.50 -6.17 11.83
CA GLU A 47 -0.30 -6.27 11.01
C GLU A 47 -0.54 -5.60 9.65
N THR A 48 0.48 -4.91 9.13
CA THR A 48 0.45 -4.31 7.79
C THR A 48 1.68 -4.78 7.01
N TYR A 49 1.43 -5.44 5.89
CA TYR A 49 2.45 -6.07 5.05
C TYR A 49 2.61 -5.34 3.73
N LEU A 50 3.84 -5.29 3.22
CA LEU A 50 4.16 -4.85 1.86
C LEU A 50 4.62 -6.06 1.05
N PHE A 51 4.06 -6.28 -0.13
CA PHE A 51 4.46 -7.33 -1.06
C PHE A 51 4.72 -6.77 -2.45
N PRO A 52 5.69 -7.29 -3.20
CA PRO A 52 5.83 -6.95 -4.60
C PRO A 52 4.64 -7.54 -5.38
N SER A 53 4.12 -6.77 -6.32
CA SER A 53 3.04 -7.21 -7.19
C SER A 53 3.34 -6.84 -8.64
N ASP A 54 2.49 -7.32 -9.54
CA ASP A 54 2.37 -6.72 -10.87
C ASP A 54 1.38 -5.54 -10.86
N GLN A 55 1.11 -5.02 -12.06
CA GLN A 55 0.22 -3.88 -12.30
C GLN A 55 -1.26 -4.17 -12.04
N ASP A 56 -1.64 -5.45 -11.97
CA ASP A 56 -3.02 -5.89 -11.71
C ASP A 56 -3.24 -6.17 -10.21
N GLY A 57 -2.16 -6.15 -9.43
CA GLY A 57 -2.15 -6.35 -7.98
C GLY A 57 -1.96 -7.81 -7.58
N ASP A 58 -1.56 -8.67 -8.52
CA ASP A 58 -1.20 -10.05 -8.21
C ASP A 58 0.19 -10.09 -7.58
N ILE A 59 0.30 -10.71 -6.40
CA ILE A 59 1.56 -10.81 -5.65
C ILE A 59 2.55 -11.71 -6.42
N THR A 60 3.71 -11.17 -6.76
CA THR A 60 4.75 -11.86 -7.54
C THR A 60 5.74 -12.62 -6.67
N ASP A 61 5.94 -12.19 -5.43
CA ASP A 61 6.71 -12.88 -4.39
C ASP A 61 6.03 -12.67 -3.03
N TRP A 62 5.86 -13.77 -2.28
CA TRP A 62 5.26 -13.74 -0.94
C TRP A 62 6.29 -13.42 0.17
N GLY A 63 7.54 -13.15 -0.20
CA GLY A 63 8.50 -12.51 0.69
C GLY A 63 8.09 -11.07 0.99
N GLU A 64 7.78 -10.79 2.26
CA GLU A 64 7.46 -9.43 2.70
C GLU A 64 8.61 -8.47 2.37
N LEU A 65 8.27 -7.32 1.81
CA LEU A 65 9.23 -6.26 1.56
C LEU A 65 9.62 -5.55 2.87
N PRO A 66 10.84 -4.99 2.94
CA PRO A 66 11.19 -4.03 3.98
C PRO A 66 10.11 -2.96 4.10
N GLY A 67 9.77 -2.57 5.33
CA GLY A 67 8.73 -1.57 5.62
C GLY A 67 7.43 -2.13 6.19
N SER A 68 7.19 -3.44 6.10
CA SER A 68 6.09 -4.10 6.84
C SER A 68 6.18 -3.81 8.35
N GLN A 69 5.02 -3.62 9.00
CA GLN A 69 4.95 -3.28 10.43
C GLN A 69 3.90 -4.11 11.17
N ARG A 70 4.27 -4.54 12.37
CA ARG A 70 3.36 -5.16 13.34
C ARG A 70 2.80 -4.11 14.28
N GLY A 71 1.61 -4.35 14.80
CA GLY A 71 0.92 -3.50 15.78
C GLY A 71 0.13 -2.35 15.17
N THR A 72 -0.04 -2.29 13.85
CA THR A 72 -0.77 -1.21 13.17
C THR A 72 -1.60 -1.69 11.98
N LEU A 73 -2.75 -1.04 11.75
CA LEU A 73 -3.54 -1.10 10.51
C LEU A 73 -3.42 0.19 9.69
N ASP A 74 -2.65 1.16 10.19
CA ASP A 74 -2.47 2.46 9.53
C ASP A 74 -1.53 2.31 8.34
N THR A 75 -2.13 1.95 7.20
CA THR A 75 -1.44 1.76 5.93
C THR A 75 -0.71 3.04 5.49
N GLY A 76 -1.31 4.21 5.72
CA GLY A 76 -0.71 5.50 5.37
C GLY A 76 0.58 5.76 6.15
N ARG A 77 0.57 5.51 7.47
CA ARG A 77 1.77 5.61 8.30
C ARG A 77 2.85 4.64 7.87
N VAL A 78 2.50 3.39 7.59
CA VAL A 78 3.46 2.35 7.17
C VAL A 78 4.12 2.72 5.83
N LEU A 79 3.32 3.20 4.86
CA LEU A 79 3.83 3.71 3.59
C LEU A 79 4.77 4.91 3.77
N LEU A 80 4.40 5.87 4.63
CA LEU A 80 5.25 7.02 4.93
C LEU A 80 6.58 6.61 5.56
N ASP A 81 6.57 5.68 6.52
CA ASP A 81 7.77 5.15 7.17
C ASP A 81 8.63 4.32 6.20
N ALA A 82 8.00 3.66 5.22
CA ALA A 82 8.67 3.02 4.07
C ALA A 82 9.23 4.04 3.06
N GLY A 83 9.02 5.35 3.29
CA GLY A 83 9.52 6.42 2.44
C GLY A 83 8.67 6.67 1.19
N LEU A 84 7.43 6.19 1.16
CA LEU A 84 6.45 6.40 0.10
C LEU A 84 5.46 7.49 0.52
N ARG A 85 5.40 8.56 -0.27
CA ARG A 85 4.34 9.56 -0.19
C ARG A 85 3.28 9.17 -1.20
N VAL A 86 2.20 8.57 -0.72
CA VAL A 86 1.08 8.18 -1.57
C VAL A 86 0.13 9.36 -1.80
N THR A 87 -0.30 9.51 -3.04
CA THR A 87 -1.50 10.25 -3.41
C THR A 87 -2.51 9.27 -4.00
N ARG A 88 -3.80 9.57 -3.90
CA ARG A 88 -4.81 8.78 -4.60
C ARG A 88 -4.73 9.09 -6.09
N PHE A 89 -4.59 8.06 -6.91
CA PHE A 89 -4.80 8.19 -8.35
C PHE A 89 -6.23 7.76 -8.64
N ASP A 90 -7.04 8.71 -9.10
CA ASP A 90 -8.35 8.41 -9.64
C ASP A 90 -8.27 8.55 -11.17
N PRO A 91 -8.27 7.43 -11.92
CA PRO A 91 -8.20 7.49 -13.39
C PRO A 91 -9.43 8.17 -14.02
N ASN A 92 -10.50 8.40 -13.25
CA ASN A 92 -11.73 9.06 -13.68
C ASN A 92 -11.88 10.48 -13.13
N LEU A 93 -10.98 10.95 -12.26
CA LEU A 93 -11.06 12.28 -11.64
C LEU A 93 -9.85 13.13 -12.05
N LEU A 94 -10.03 13.91 -13.11
CA LEU A 94 -9.21 15.10 -13.40
C LEU A 94 -9.59 16.24 -12.43
N GLU A 95 -9.72 15.98 -11.13
CA GLU A 95 -9.92 17.03 -10.14
C GLU A 95 -8.94 16.86 -8.98
N ILE A 96 -8.24 17.96 -8.71
CA ILE A 96 -7.26 18.12 -7.65
C ILE A 96 -7.97 17.80 -6.32
N LEU A 97 -7.63 16.66 -5.72
CA LEU A 97 -8.02 16.37 -4.35
C LEU A 97 -7.18 17.25 -3.42
N SER A 98 -7.84 18.16 -2.69
CA SER A 98 -7.24 19.00 -1.65
C SER A 98 -7.04 18.21 -0.36
N ASP A 99 -6.04 18.61 0.43
CA ASP A 99 -5.46 17.91 1.60
C ASP A 99 -6.40 17.54 2.78
N GLU A 100 -7.72 17.70 2.67
CA GLU A 100 -8.66 17.54 3.78
C GLU A 100 -9.24 16.13 3.96
N GLU A 101 -9.07 15.20 3.02
CA GLU A 101 -9.67 13.85 3.11
C GLU A 101 -8.83 12.80 3.87
N TYR A 102 -7.72 13.20 4.52
CA TYR A 102 -6.84 12.29 5.27
C TYR A 102 -6.73 12.63 6.78
N ALA A 103 -7.82 13.05 7.42
CA ALA A 103 -7.91 13.25 8.88
C ALA A 103 -8.67 12.13 9.59
#